data_AF-A0A7V9A9D7-F1
#
_entry.id   AF-A0A7V9A9D7-F1
#
_cell.length_a   1.000
_cell.length_b   1.000
_cell.length_c   1.000
_cell.angle_alpha   90.00
_cell.angle_beta   90.00
_cell.angle_gamma   90.00
#
_symmetry.space_group_name_H-M   'P 1'
#
loop_
_entity.id
_entity.type
_entity.pdbx_description
1 polymer ?
#
loop_
_entity_poly.entity_id
_entity_poly.type
_entity_poly.pdbx_seq_one_letter_code
_entity_poly.pdbx_strand_id
1 'polypeptide(L)'
;MEARMESAASAKHWASEIESPEVRWNICLALSLIIVLLNGPDAWFMRGPSLGLAILALVSARLRNSALTWLALAIIVGSGVVYDWATSDNHKWLIGYWMLATACACWAKQDRQEILHANGRNLLILVMGLAAFYKATTPSYLSGDFFEFTLLTDSRFHGFTALLTDLNSWHLEENRSVVMQLLLGSEWDLVPRSLHRTESVRWLAWFLTWWTVVIEGSIALVFALPEKSRWHSLRHYLLLTFAVTTYMVAPVEGFGCMLMLLGMAQCQVKDRYFFMAYVVAFALIQVVGQMAETMWSIG
;
A
#
# COMPACT_ATOMS: atom_id res chain seq x y z
N MET A 1 22.55 35.22 -14.37
CA MET A 1 22.18 35.42 -12.96
C MET A 1 20.66 35.51 -12.80
N GLU A 2 19.96 36.21 -13.70
CA GLU A 2 18.49 36.32 -13.75
C GLU A 2 17.75 34.97 -13.84
N ALA A 3 18.16 34.05 -14.73
CA ALA A 3 17.52 32.73 -14.85
C ALA A 3 17.55 31.88 -13.55
N ARG A 4 18.59 32.05 -12.71
CA ARG A 4 18.66 31.39 -11.39
C ARG A 4 17.74 32.06 -10.36
N MET A 5 17.50 33.37 -10.49
CA MET A 5 16.59 34.11 -9.62
C MET A 5 15.12 33.82 -9.95
N GLU A 6 14.77 33.70 -11.24
CA GLU A 6 13.41 33.31 -11.67
C GLU A 6 13.07 31.87 -11.28
N SER A 7 14.00 30.93 -11.44
CA SER A 7 13.84 29.54 -10.97
C SER A 7 13.63 29.46 -9.46
N ALA A 8 14.39 30.23 -8.67
CA ALA A 8 14.25 30.26 -7.22
C ALA A 8 12.93 30.92 -6.76
N ALA A 9 12.45 31.95 -7.49
CA ALA A 9 11.17 32.60 -7.21
C ALA A 9 9.98 31.67 -7.53
N SER A 10 10.04 30.96 -8.65
CA SER A 10 9.04 29.95 -9.03
C SER A 10 8.99 28.81 -8.01
N ALA A 11 10.14 28.25 -7.62
CA ALA A 11 10.20 27.17 -6.64
C ALA A 11 9.62 27.58 -5.27
N LYS A 12 9.84 28.83 -4.83
CA LYS A 12 9.24 29.35 -3.60
C LYS A 12 7.73 29.52 -3.70
N HIS A 13 7.22 29.93 -4.86
CA HIS A 13 5.78 30.06 -5.10
C HIS A 13 5.08 28.69 -5.05
N TRP A 14 5.60 27.70 -5.78
CA TRP A 14 5.09 26.32 -5.74
C TRP A 14 5.11 25.71 -4.33
N ALA A 15 6.18 25.96 -3.57
CA ALA A 15 6.28 25.50 -2.18
C ALA A 15 5.19 26.12 -1.29
N SER A 16 4.85 27.39 -1.49
CA SER A 16 3.79 28.07 -0.74
C SER A 16 2.38 27.58 -1.09
N GLU A 17 2.14 27.15 -2.33
CA GLU A 17 0.82 26.63 -2.75
C GLU A 17 0.52 25.25 -2.17
N ILE A 18 1.53 24.36 -2.13
CA ILE A 18 1.42 23.02 -1.54
C ILE A 18 1.16 23.08 -0.02
N GLU A 19 1.52 24.18 0.63
CA GLU A 19 1.20 24.41 2.04
C GLU A 19 -0.26 24.76 2.27
N SER A 20 -1.02 25.15 1.23
CA SER A 20 -2.43 25.48 1.39
C SER A 20 -3.26 24.21 1.73
N PRO A 21 -4.12 24.27 2.77
CA PRO A 21 -4.96 23.13 3.14
C PRO A 21 -5.88 22.65 2.01
N GLU A 22 -6.35 23.57 1.16
CA GLU A 22 -7.20 23.27 0.00
C GLU A 22 -6.47 22.47 -1.08
N VAL A 23 -5.22 22.84 -1.40
CA VAL A 23 -4.41 22.09 -2.38
C VAL A 23 -4.14 20.68 -1.87
N ARG A 24 -3.74 20.52 -0.60
CA ARG A 24 -3.50 19.20 -0.01
C ARG A 24 -4.76 18.33 -0.01
N TRP A 25 -5.91 18.91 0.35
CA TRP A 25 -7.20 18.24 0.24
C TRP A 25 -7.47 17.73 -1.17
N ASN A 26 -7.32 18.60 -2.18
CA ASN A 26 -7.54 18.24 -3.57
C ASN A 26 -6.57 17.17 -4.07
N ILE A 27 -5.31 17.19 -3.63
CA ILE A 27 -4.31 16.14 -3.92
C ILE A 27 -4.74 14.81 -3.29
N CYS A 28 -5.11 14.79 -2.02
CA CYS A 28 -5.59 13.57 -1.36
C CYS A 28 -6.79 12.97 -2.08
N LEU A 29 -7.78 13.78 -2.45
CA LEU A 29 -8.94 13.33 -3.21
C LEU A 29 -8.55 12.81 -4.60
N ALA A 30 -7.69 13.53 -5.33
CA ALA A 30 -7.24 13.09 -6.65
C ALA A 30 -6.48 11.75 -6.58
N LEU A 31 -5.57 11.59 -5.62
CA LEU A 31 -4.84 10.34 -5.41
C LEU A 31 -5.75 9.20 -4.96
N SER A 32 -6.79 9.49 -4.17
CA SER A 32 -7.84 8.51 -3.83
C SER A 32 -8.55 7.98 -5.08
N LEU A 33 -8.89 8.87 -6.03
CA LEU A 33 -9.51 8.47 -7.29
C LEU A 33 -8.53 7.69 -8.19
N ILE A 34 -7.26 8.10 -8.23
CA ILE A 34 -6.21 7.35 -8.95
C ILE A 34 -6.08 5.93 -8.40
N ILE A 35 -6.13 5.75 -7.07
CA ILE A 35 -6.14 4.41 -6.49
C ILE A 35 -7.33 3.58 -6.98
N VAL A 36 -8.54 4.17 -7.08
CA VAL A 36 -9.71 3.46 -7.63
C VAL A 36 -9.50 3.09 -9.10
N LEU A 37 -8.85 3.96 -9.89
CA LEU A 37 -8.56 3.67 -11.30
C LEU A 37 -7.62 2.48 -11.46
N LEU A 38 -6.61 2.39 -10.58
CA LEU A 38 -5.55 1.39 -10.67
C LEU A 38 -5.93 0.08 -9.98
N ASN A 39 -6.66 0.15 -8.87
CA ASN A 39 -6.91 -0.96 -7.93
C ASN A 39 -8.41 -1.15 -7.64
N GLY A 40 -9.28 -0.79 -8.59
CA GLY A 40 -10.72 -1.00 -8.48
C GLY A 40 -11.13 -2.49 -8.45
N PRO A 41 -12.44 -2.78 -8.43
CA PRO A 41 -12.96 -4.15 -8.45
C PRO A 41 -12.51 -4.95 -9.67
N ASP A 42 -12.38 -6.28 -9.51
CA ASP A 42 -12.01 -7.17 -10.62
C ASP A 42 -13.22 -7.46 -11.53
N ALA A 43 -14.38 -7.70 -10.93
CA ALA A 43 -15.63 -7.93 -11.65
C ALA A 43 -15.95 -6.78 -12.62
N TRP A 44 -16.01 -7.09 -13.93
CA TRP A 44 -16.14 -6.09 -15.00
C TRP A 44 -17.35 -5.15 -14.83
N PHE A 45 -18.47 -5.68 -14.33
CA PHE A 45 -19.72 -4.92 -14.13
C PHE A 45 -19.64 -3.96 -12.95
N MET A 46 -18.68 -4.13 -12.03
CA MET A 46 -18.36 -3.17 -10.96
C MET A 46 -17.18 -2.27 -11.37
N ARG A 47 -16.24 -2.79 -12.15
CA ARG A 47 -15.08 -2.06 -12.67
C ARG A 47 -15.48 -0.93 -13.61
N GLY A 48 -16.35 -1.19 -14.60
CA GLY A 48 -16.79 -0.17 -15.55
C GLY A 48 -17.40 1.07 -14.87
N PRO A 49 -18.41 0.90 -14.00
CA PRO A 49 -19.01 2.02 -13.26
C PRO A 49 -18.03 2.75 -12.33
N SER A 50 -17.17 2.02 -11.59
CA SER A 50 -16.19 2.66 -10.70
C SER A 50 -15.16 3.48 -11.47
N LEU A 51 -14.65 2.97 -12.60
CA LEU A 51 -13.76 3.71 -13.50
C LEU A 51 -14.42 4.96 -14.07
N GLY A 52 -15.64 4.82 -14.62
CA GLY A 52 -16.38 5.94 -15.19
C GLY A 52 -16.60 7.06 -14.16
N LEU A 53 -17.04 6.68 -12.96
CA LEU A 53 -17.27 7.65 -11.88
C LEU A 53 -15.97 8.30 -11.39
N ALA A 54 -14.88 7.53 -11.26
CA ALA A 54 -13.59 8.05 -10.85
C ALA A 54 -12.98 9.03 -11.88
N ILE A 55 -13.08 8.72 -13.18
CA ILE A 55 -12.64 9.63 -14.26
C ILE A 55 -13.46 10.92 -14.24
N LEU A 56 -14.79 10.81 -14.17
CA LEU A 56 -15.66 11.99 -14.10
C LEU A 56 -15.35 12.86 -12.87
N ALA A 57 -15.07 12.24 -11.71
CA ALA A 57 -14.68 12.94 -10.49
C ALA A 57 -13.26 13.54 -10.55
N LEU A 58 -12.35 12.94 -11.31
CA LEU A 58 -11.03 13.53 -11.56
C LEU A 58 -11.14 14.78 -12.42
N VAL A 59 -11.96 14.77 -13.46
CA VAL A 59 -12.13 15.92 -14.36
C VAL A 59 -13.00 17.02 -13.75
N SER A 60 -14.01 16.66 -12.96
CA SER A 60 -14.97 17.62 -12.38
C SER A 60 -14.75 17.85 -10.89
N ALA A 61 -14.29 19.04 -10.51
CA ALA A 61 -14.13 19.43 -9.10
C ALA A 61 -15.44 19.35 -8.30
N ARG A 62 -16.59 19.55 -8.96
CA ARG A 62 -17.92 19.41 -8.34
C ARG A 62 -18.19 17.97 -7.94
N LEU A 63 -17.88 17.00 -8.81
CA LEU A 63 -18.04 15.58 -8.52
C LEU A 63 -17.00 15.11 -7.49
N ARG A 64 -15.76 15.58 -7.62
CA ARG A 64 -14.69 15.30 -6.65
C ARG A 64 -15.05 15.67 -5.22
N ASN A 65 -15.75 16.79 -5.02
CA ASN A 65 -16.14 17.26 -3.70
C ASN A 65 -17.57 16.84 -3.31
N SER A 66 -18.21 15.95 -4.09
CA SER A 66 -19.56 15.46 -3.83
C SER A 66 -19.52 14.24 -2.93
N ALA A 67 -20.16 14.32 -1.75
CA ALA A 67 -20.28 13.18 -0.84
C ALA A 67 -20.98 11.97 -1.49
N LEU A 68 -21.96 12.23 -2.37
CA LEU A 68 -22.69 11.18 -3.10
C LEU A 68 -21.77 10.42 -4.08
N THR A 69 -20.81 11.10 -4.69
CA THR A 69 -19.84 10.46 -5.58
C THR A 69 -18.97 9.47 -4.81
N TRP A 70 -18.45 9.87 -3.65
CA TRP A 70 -17.66 8.99 -2.79
C TRP A 70 -18.49 7.86 -2.18
N LEU A 71 -19.75 8.12 -1.81
CA LEU A 71 -20.64 7.07 -1.30
C LEU A 71 -20.95 6.03 -2.38
N ALA A 72 -21.22 6.47 -3.61
CA ALA A 72 -21.41 5.57 -4.74
C ALA A 72 -20.14 4.74 -5.02
N LEU A 73 -18.96 5.35 -5.01
CA LEU A 73 -17.69 4.62 -5.11
C LEU A 73 -17.52 3.61 -3.97
N ALA A 74 -17.81 3.98 -2.72
CA ALA A 74 -17.74 3.08 -1.57
C ALA A 74 -18.67 1.87 -1.74
N ILE A 75 -19.90 2.09 -2.21
CA ILE A 75 -20.88 1.02 -2.46
C ILE A 75 -20.42 0.11 -3.59
N ILE A 76 -19.97 0.66 -4.73
CA ILE A 76 -19.52 -0.14 -5.89
C ILE A 76 -18.28 -0.95 -5.50
N VAL A 77 -17.27 -0.32 -4.91
CA VAL A 77 -16.02 -0.99 -4.51
C VAL A 77 -16.31 -2.02 -3.42
N GLY A 78 -17.04 -1.65 -2.37
CA GLY A 78 -17.39 -2.56 -1.29
C GLY A 78 -18.22 -3.76 -1.75
N SER A 79 -19.18 -3.55 -2.66
CA SER A 79 -19.97 -4.65 -3.25
C SER A 79 -19.11 -5.57 -4.11
N GLY A 80 -18.17 -5.02 -4.88
CA GLY A 80 -17.21 -5.82 -5.64
C GLY A 80 -16.34 -6.69 -4.73
N VAL A 81 -15.89 -6.13 -3.62
CA VAL A 81 -15.11 -6.88 -2.62
C VAL A 81 -15.94 -7.97 -1.93
N VAL A 82 -17.21 -7.72 -1.62
CA VAL A 82 -18.10 -8.76 -1.06
C VAL A 82 -18.37 -9.86 -2.09
N TYR A 83 -18.53 -9.49 -3.36
CA TYR A 83 -18.75 -10.44 -4.45
C TYR A 83 -17.55 -11.37 -4.64
N ASP A 84 -16.34 -10.81 -4.66
CA ASP A 84 -15.07 -11.53 -4.85
C ASP A 84 -14.31 -11.72 -3.52
N TRP A 85 -15.02 -11.90 -2.40
CA TRP A 85 -14.40 -11.80 -1.05
C TRP A 85 -13.28 -12.81 -0.81
N ALA A 86 -13.39 -14.00 -1.42
CA ALA A 86 -12.42 -15.09 -1.24
C ALA A 86 -11.08 -14.82 -1.95
N THR A 87 -11.08 -13.98 -2.97
CA THR A 87 -9.89 -13.64 -3.78
C THR A 87 -9.50 -12.17 -3.66
N SER A 88 -10.28 -11.37 -2.92
CA SER A 88 -10.04 -9.95 -2.76
C SER A 88 -8.87 -9.68 -1.84
N ASP A 89 -7.87 -8.98 -2.35
CA ASP A 89 -6.77 -8.48 -1.53
C ASP A 89 -7.25 -7.51 -0.46
N ASN A 90 -6.56 -7.54 0.69
CA ASN A 90 -6.87 -6.71 1.86
C ASN A 90 -6.95 -5.20 1.56
N HIS A 91 -6.19 -4.71 0.58
CA HIS A 91 -6.20 -3.31 0.22
C HIS A 91 -7.51 -2.86 -0.45
N LYS A 92 -8.28 -3.77 -1.07
CA LYS A 92 -9.58 -3.43 -1.67
C LYS A 92 -10.65 -3.13 -0.62
N TRP A 93 -10.64 -3.88 0.49
CA TRP A 93 -11.44 -3.55 1.68
C TRP A 93 -11.07 -2.16 2.22
N LEU A 94 -9.77 -1.88 2.34
CA LEU A 94 -9.26 -0.62 2.83
C LEU A 94 -9.66 0.57 1.93
N ILE A 95 -9.64 0.39 0.60
CA ILE A 95 -10.14 1.37 -0.37
C ILE A 95 -11.63 1.65 -0.09
N GLY A 96 -12.46 0.63 0.06
CA GLY A 96 -13.89 0.80 0.37
C GLY A 96 -14.15 1.62 1.63
N TYR A 97 -13.46 1.30 2.73
CA TYR A 97 -13.56 2.06 3.98
C TYR A 97 -13.07 3.51 3.84
N TRP A 98 -11.99 3.72 3.07
CA TRP A 98 -11.48 5.05 2.80
C TRP A 98 -12.45 5.90 1.96
N MET A 99 -13.11 5.30 0.96
CA MET A 99 -14.16 5.99 0.19
C MET A 99 -15.34 6.39 1.08
N LEU A 100 -15.73 5.53 2.02
CA LEU A 100 -16.77 5.86 2.99
C LEU A 100 -16.35 7.02 3.92
N ALA A 101 -15.12 6.99 4.44
CA ALA A 101 -14.57 8.09 5.24
C ALA A 101 -14.55 9.42 4.44
N THR A 102 -14.20 9.34 3.16
CA THR A 102 -14.17 10.49 2.26
C THR A 102 -15.57 11.02 1.96
N ALA A 103 -16.57 10.15 1.82
CA ALA A 103 -17.98 10.53 1.73
C ALA A 103 -18.43 11.29 2.98
N CYS A 104 -18.14 10.78 4.18
CA CYS A 104 -18.45 11.43 5.44
C CYS A 104 -17.79 12.82 5.54
N ALA A 105 -16.50 12.92 5.18
CA ALA A 105 -15.77 14.18 5.17
C ALA A 105 -16.39 15.20 4.21
N CYS A 106 -16.72 14.79 2.97
CA CYS A 106 -17.40 15.67 2.00
C CYS A 106 -18.79 16.10 2.46
N TRP A 107 -19.49 15.26 3.23
CA TRP A 107 -20.82 15.59 3.76
C TRP A 107 -20.76 16.66 4.85
N ALA A 108 -19.79 16.57 5.75
CA ALA A 108 -19.66 17.47 6.90
C ALA A 108 -19.22 18.90 6.53
N LYS A 109 -18.48 19.07 5.42
CA LYS A 109 -17.95 20.34 4.89
C LYS A 109 -16.97 21.08 5.83
N GLN A 110 -17.40 21.53 7.00
CA GLN A 110 -16.60 22.33 7.94
C GLN A 110 -15.43 21.52 8.52
N ASP A 111 -15.69 20.31 9.00
CA ASP A 111 -14.68 19.47 9.68
C ASP A 111 -14.08 18.39 8.77
N ARG A 112 -14.17 18.57 7.45
CA ARG A 112 -13.81 17.55 6.45
C ARG A 112 -12.38 17.02 6.60
N GLN A 113 -11.43 17.89 6.94
CA GLN A 113 -10.03 17.51 7.12
C GLN A 113 -9.82 16.73 8.41
N GLU A 114 -10.47 17.15 9.50
CA GLU A 114 -10.39 16.46 10.78
C GLU A 114 -11.03 15.07 10.71
N ILE A 115 -12.19 14.94 10.03
CA ILE A 115 -12.84 13.64 9.80
C ILE A 115 -11.93 12.71 9.02
N LEU A 116 -11.31 13.21 7.94
CA LEU A 116 -10.43 12.40 7.11
C LEU A 116 -9.14 12.02 7.86
N HIS A 117 -8.60 12.95 8.65
CA HIS A 117 -7.46 12.71 9.54
C HIS A 117 -7.79 11.62 10.59
N ALA A 118 -8.91 11.74 11.30
CA ALA A 118 -9.32 10.78 12.32
C ALA A 118 -9.58 9.38 11.72
N ASN A 119 -10.29 9.31 10.60
CA ASN A 119 -10.54 8.04 9.91
C ASN A 119 -9.25 7.44 9.35
N GLY A 120 -8.38 8.24 8.74
CA GLY A 120 -7.10 7.76 8.23
C GLY A 120 -6.21 7.17 9.34
N ARG A 121 -6.21 7.83 10.51
CA ARG A 121 -5.52 7.36 11.72
C ARG A 121 -6.08 6.03 12.20
N ASN A 122 -7.40 5.93 12.33
CA ASN A 122 -8.06 4.70 12.79
C ASN A 122 -7.84 3.54 11.82
N LEU A 123 -7.92 3.79 10.51
CA LEU A 123 -7.63 2.78 9.50
C LEU A 123 -6.18 2.29 9.57
N LEU A 124 -5.20 3.19 9.78
CA LEU A 124 -3.80 2.80 9.99
C LEU A 124 -3.64 1.94 11.25
N ILE A 125 -4.24 2.34 12.38
CA ILE A 125 -4.18 1.57 13.63
C ILE A 125 -4.77 0.18 13.43
N LEU A 126 -5.96 0.11 12.83
CA LEU A 126 -6.67 -1.15 12.64
C LEU A 126 -5.92 -2.07 11.67
N VAL A 127 -5.52 -1.56 10.50
CA VAL A 127 -4.87 -2.40 9.48
C VAL A 127 -3.52 -2.91 9.95
N MET A 128 -2.70 -2.07 10.58
CA MET A 128 -1.39 -2.45 11.09
C MET A 128 -1.49 -3.30 12.36
N GLY A 129 -2.41 -2.94 13.26
CA GLY A 129 -2.61 -3.63 14.53
C GLY A 129 -3.15 -5.04 14.33
N LEU A 130 -4.17 -5.20 13.49
CA LEU A 130 -4.73 -6.51 13.16
C LEU A 130 -3.72 -7.37 12.38
N ALA A 131 -2.96 -6.77 11.45
CA ALA A 131 -1.91 -7.48 10.72
C ALA A 131 -0.81 -7.99 11.67
N ALA A 132 -0.29 -7.13 12.55
CA ALA A 132 0.72 -7.51 13.53
C ALA A 132 0.18 -8.58 14.51
N PHE A 133 -1.05 -8.42 14.99
CA PHE A 133 -1.70 -9.38 15.88
C PHE A 133 -1.86 -10.76 15.25
N TYR A 134 -2.38 -10.82 14.01
CA TYR A 134 -2.56 -12.08 13.29
C TYR A 134 -1.22 -12.80 13.10
N LYS A 135 -0.19 -12.07 12.69
CA LYS A 135 1.17 -12.61 12.54
C LYS A 135 1.75 -13.11 13.87
N ALA A 136 1.60 -12.33 14.94
CA ALA A 136 2.10 -12.67 16.27
C ALA A 136 1.34 -13.85 16.92
N THR A 137 0.18 -14.23 16.41
CA THR A 137 -0.62 -15.36 16.91
C THR A 137 -0.60 -16.56 15.98
N THR A 138 0.11 -16.49 14.85
CA THR A 138 0.20 -17.59 13.88
C THR A 138 1.55 -18.30 14.01
N PRO A 139 1.61 -19.54 14.53
CA PRO A 139 2.87 -20.24 14.79
C PRO A 139 3.76 -20.41 13.55
N SER A 140 3.17 -20.74 12.39
CA SER A 140 3.88 -20.88 11.12
C SER A 140 4.42 -19.57 10.55
N TYR A 141 3.90 -18.43 11.01
CA TYR A 141 4.46 -17.13 10.68
C TYR A 141 5.69 -16.85 11.54
N LEU A 142 5.57 -17.06 12.85
CA LEU A 142 6.63 -16.81 13.84
C LEU A 142 7.84 -17.75 13.72
N SER A 143 7.64 -18.97 13.22
CA SER A 143 8.75 -19.90 12.93
C SER A 143 9.63 -19.43 11.77
N GLY A 144 9.13 -18.53 10.92
CA GLY A 144 9.79 -18.14 9.67
C GLY A 144 9.34 -18.96 8.46
N ASP A 145 8.60 -20.06 8.67
CA ASP A 145 8.21 -20.97 7.59
C ASP A 145 7.40 -20.26 6.49
N PHE A 146 6.52 -19.33 6.88
CA PHE A 146 5.77 -18.51 5.91
C PHE A 146 6.71 -17.74 4.98
N PHE A 147 7.70 -17.01 5.52
CA PHE A 147 8.61 -16.23 4.70
C PHE A 147 9.63 -17.11 3.98
N GLU A 148 10.08 -18.23 4.56
CA GLU A 148 10.98 -19.17 3.87
C GLU A 148 10.27 -19.72 2.64
N PHE A 149 9.05 -20.22 2.79
CA PHE A 149 8.23 -20.65 1.66
C PHE A 149 8.03 -19.53 0.64
N THR A 150 7.64 -18.34 1.09
CA THR A 150 7.40 -17.19 0.20
C THR A 150 8.65 -16.79 -0.59
N LEU A 151 9.82 -16.69 0.06
CA LEU A 151 11.09 -16.35 -0.59
C LEU A 151 11.51 -17.38 -1.65
N LEU A 152 11.14 -18.64 -1.45
CA LEU A 152 11.49 -19.75 -2.34
C LEU A 152 10.54 -19.91 -3.54
N THR A 153 9.28 -19.46 -3.43
CA THR A 153 8.24 -19.83 -4.41
C THR A 153 7.53 -18.63 -5.05
N ASP A 154 7.54 -17.47 -4.39
CA ASP A 154 6.85 -16.27 -4.88
C ASP A 154 7.76 -15.44 -5.80
N SER A 155 7.30 -15.19 -7.02
CA SER A 155 8.06 -14.44 -8.04
C SER A 155 8.36 -13.01 -7.64
N ARG A 156 7.52 -12.40 -6.77
CA ARG A 156 7.73 -11.02 -6.31
C ARG A 156 9.00 -10.88 -5.46
N PHE A 157 9.38 -11.96 -4.77
CA PHE A 157 10.57 -11.98 -3.92
C PHE A 157 11.82 -12.46 -4.67
N HIS A 158 11.68 -12.98 -5.89
CA HIS A 158 12.76 -13.66 -6.61
C HIS A 158 14.04 -12.82 -6.68
N GLY A 159 13.98 -11.62 -7.25
CA GLY A 159 15.15 -10.75 -7.39
C GLY A 159 15.77 -10.38 -6.04
N PHE A 160 14.95 -10.21 -5.01
CA PHE A 160 15.41 -9.92 -3.66
C PHE A 160 16.11 -11.12 -3.01
N THR A 161 15.52 -12.32 -3.12
CA THR A 161 16.09 -13.57 -2.62
C THR A 161 17.41 -13.87 -3.32
N ALA A 162 17.47 -13.77 -4.65
CA ALA A 162 18.67 -14.03 -5.43
C ALA A 162 19.80 -13.02 -5.16
N LEU A 163 19.46 -11.78 -4.78
CA LEU A 163 20.44 -10.75 -4.45
C LEU A 163 21.08 -10.95 -3.06
N LEU A 164 20.30 -11.41 -2.09
CA LEU A 164 20.71 -11.47 -0.68
C LEU A 164 21.09 -12.87 -0.18
N THR A 165 20.90 -13.89 -0.99
CA THR A 165 21.19 -15.28 -0.62
C THR A 165 22.05 -15.96 -1.67
N ASP A 166 22.53 -17.15 -1.35
CA ASP A 166 23.35 -17.94 -2.27
C ASP A 166 22.52 -18.73 -3.29
N LEU A 167 21.19 -18.52 -3.30
CA LEU A 167 20.28 -19.21 -4.19
C LEU A 167 20.17 -18.45 -5.51
N ASN A 168 20.58 -19.08 -6.60
CA ASN A 168 20.45 -18.49 -7.93
C ASN A 168 18.99 -18.50 -8.44
N SER A 169 18.74 -17.73 -9.49
CA SER A 169 17.41 -17.59 -10.08
C SER A 169 16.83 -18.87 -10.65
N TRP A 170 17.69 -19.78 -11.12
CA TRP A 170 17.25 -21.04 -11.70
C TRP A 170 16.62 -21.96 -10.65
N HIS A 171 17.23 -22.09 -9.47
CA HIS A 171 16.66 -22.88 -8.37
C HIS A 171 15.31 -22.31 -7.86
N LEU A 172 15.16 -20.98 -7.87
CA LEU A 172 13.91 -20.33 -7.49
C LEU A 172 12.79 -20.63 -8.50
N GLU A 173 13.10 -20.66 -9.80
CA GLU A 173 12.13 -21.04 -10.82
C GLU A 173 11.77 -22.53 -10.76
N GLU A 174 12.74 -23.41 -10.49
CA GLU A 174 12.46 -24.83 -10.25
C GLU A 174 11.51 -25.02 -9.05
N ASN A 175 11.79 -24.37 -7.91
CA ASN A 175 10.90 -24.41 -6.74
C ASN A 175 9.48 -23.97 -7.08
N ARG A 176 9.33 -22.86 -7.82
CA ARG A 176 8.03 -22.36 -8.26
C ARG A 176 7.33 -23.38 -9.17
N SER A 177 8.05 -23.97 -10.13
CA SER A 177 7.51 -24.97 -11.06
C SER A 177 6.97 -26.20 -10.32
N VAL A 178 7.67 -26.66 -9.28
CA VAL A 178 7.24 -27.77 -8.41
C VAL A 178 5.93 -27.43 -7.70
N VAL A 179 5.82 -26.23 -7.11
CA VAL A 179 4.59 -25.79 -6.43
C VAL A 179 3.43 -25.65 -7.42
N MET A 180 3.65 -25.11 -8.61
CA MET A 180 2.62 -24.97 -9.63
C MET A 180 2.13 -26.33 -10.14
N GLN A 181 3.04 -27.29 -10.34
CA GLN A 181 2.67 -28.66 -10.74
C GLN A 181 1.78 -29.35 -9.70
N LEU A 182 2.08 -29.14 -8.40
CA LEU A 182 1.28 -29.63 -7.27
C LEU A 182 -0.10 -28.98 -7.21
N LEU A 183 -0.19 -27.65 -7.35
CA LEU A 183 -1.45 -26.91 -7.30
C LEU A 183 -2.39 -27.23 -8.47
N LEU A 184 -1.83 -27.48 -9.66
CA LEU A 184 -2.59 -27.83 -10.86
C LEU A 184 -2.99 -29.32 -10.90
N GLY A 185 -2.56 -30.13 -9.93
CA GLY A 185 -2.83 -31.57 -9.89
C GLY A 185 -2.26 -32.32 -11.10
N SER A 186 -1.21 -31.78 -11.71
CA SER A 186 -0.66 -32.28 -12.99
C SER A 186 0.12 -33.60 -12.85
N GLU A 187 0.50 -33.99 -11.63
CA GLU A 187 1.17 -35.25 -11.35
C GLU A 187 0.38 -36.06 -10.30
N TRP A 188 -0.06 -37.25 -10.68
CA TRP A 188 -0.75 -38.22 -9.82
C TRP A 188 0.23 -39.10 -9.01
N ASP A 189 1.53 -38.96 -9.27
CA ASP A 189 2.57 -39.65 -8.53
C ASP A 189 2.96 -38.82 -7.30
N LEU A 190 2.63 -39.34 -6.12
CA LEU A 190 2.92 -38.78 -4.80
C LEU A 190 4.42 -38.83 -4.45
N VAL A 191 5.31 -38.51 -5.40
CA VAL A 191 6.76 -38.46 -5.14
C VAL A 191 7.05 -37.20 -4.32
N PRO A 192 7.58 -37.33 -3.09
CA PRO A 192 7.98 -36.16 -2.32
C PRO A 192 9.02 -35.35 -3.08
N ARG A 193 8.72 -34.10 -3.42
CA ARG A 193 9.68 -33.15 -3.98
C ARG A 193 10.09 -32.15 -2.90
N SER A 194 11.40 -31.98 -2.73
CA SER A 194 11.97 -30.99 -1.83
C SER A 194 12.28 -29.69 -2.57
N LEU A 195 12.03 -28.56 -1.94
CA LEU A 195 12.45 -27.26 -2.46
C LEU A 195 13.96 -27.08 -2.24
N HIS A 196 14.63 -26.46 -3.22
CA HIS A 196 15.98 -25.94 -3.07
C HIS A 196 15.98 -24.84 -2.02
N ARG A 197 16.74 -25.02 -0.95
CA ARG A 197 16.87 -24.05 0.14
C ARG A 197 18.31 -23.94 0.62
N THR A 198 18.66 -22.79 1.16
CA THR A 198 19.95 -22.54 1.80
C THR A 198 19.75 -21.99 3.21
N GLU A 199 20.80 -22.07 4.03
CA GLU A 199 20.83 -21.46 5.36
C GLU A 199 20.65 -19.93 5.29
N SER A 200 21.16 -19.28 4.25
CA SER A 200 20.98 -17.84 4.02
C SER A 200 19.52 -17.46 3.80
N VAL A 201 18.74 -18.27 3.06
CA VAL A 201 17.28 -18.05 2.90
C VAL A 201 16.56 -18.18 4.24
N ARG A 202 16.90 -19.18 5.07
CA ARG A 202 16.27 -19.37 6.39
C ARG A 202 16.52 -18.19 7.33
N TRP A 203 17.75 -17.68 7.38
CA TRP A 203 18.08 -16.49 8.17
C TRP A 203 17.35 -15.24 7.68
N LEU A 204 17.28 -15.04 6.36
CA LEU A 204 16.54 -13.93 5.77
C LEU A 204 15.05 -14.03 6.09
N ALA A 205 14.45 -15.22 5.97
CA ALA A 205 13.05 -15.47 6.31
C ALA A 205 12.75 -15.12 7.77
N TRP A 206 13.60 -15.58 8.70
CA TRP A 206 13.46 -15.28 10.12
C TRP A 206 13.56 -13.76 10.39
N PHE A 207 14.54 -13.09 9.77
CA PHE A 207 14.67 -11.64 9.90
C PHE A 207 13.41 -10.90 9.40
N LEU A 208 12.91 -11.25 8.21
CA LEU A 208 11.72 -10.64 7.64
C LEU A 208 10.46 -10.90 8.49
N THR A 209 10.30 -12.10 9.06
CA THR A 209 9.23 -12.42 10.01
C THR A 209 9.19 -11.40 11.14
N TRP A 210 10.30 -11.26 11.87
CA TRP A 210 10.33 -10.41 13.06
C TRP A 210 10.33 -8.93 12.72
N TRP A 211 11.03 -8.54 11.64
CA TRP A 211 10.97 -7.17 11.12
C TRP A 211 9.53 -6.76 10.87
N THR A 212 8.76 -7.58 10.14
CA THR A 212 7.37 -7.28 9.76
C THR A 212 6.47 -7.15 10.99
N VAL A 213 6.55 -8.08 11.94
CA VAL A 213 5.76 -8.02 13.19
C VAL A 213 6.10 -6.75 13.99
N VAL A 214 7.40 -6.45 14.14
CA VAL A 214 7.87 -5.31 14.93
C VAL A 214 7.46 -3.99 14.28
N ILE A 215 7.66 -3.81 12.98
CA ILE A 215 7.38 -2.54 12.31
C ILE A 215 5.88 -2.25 12.23
N GLU A 216 5.04 -3.25 11.90
CA GLU A 216 3.59 -3.08 11.86
C GLU A 216 3.04 -2.79 13.26
N GLY A 217 3.49 -3.56 14.27
CA GLY A 217 3.12 -3.33 15.66
C GLY A 217 3.54 -1.95 16.15
N SER A 218 4.75 -1.50 15.81
CA SER A 218 5.25 -0.16 16.17
C SER A 218 4.41 0.94 15.54
N ILE A 219 4.03 0.81 14.27
CA ILE A 219 3.14 1.77 13.60
C ILE A 219 1.79 1.82 14.34
N ALA A 220 1.15 0.67 14.57
CA ALA A 220 -0.14 0.62 15.24
C ALA A 220 -0.11 1.28 16.63
N LEU A 221 0.91 0.96 17.44
CA LEU A 221 1.08 1.52 18.78
C LEU A 221 1.30 3.04 18.74
N VAL A 222 2.22 3.54 17.89
CA VAL A 222 2.56 4.96 17.86
C VAL A 222 1.42 5.81 17.28
N PHE A 223 0.65 5.28 16.33
CA PHE A 223 -0.58 5.93 15.84
C PHE A 223 -1.72 5.90 16.87
N ALA A 224 -1.80 4.89 17.73
CA ALA A 224 -2.78 4.84 18.81
C ALA A 224 -2.54 5.91 19.90
N LEU A 225 -1.30 6.37 20.10
CA LEU A 225 -0.97 7.41 21.08
C LEU A 225 -1.67 8.76 20.79
N PRO A 226 -1.83 9.66 21.78
CA PRO A 226 -2.42 10.99 21.56
C PRO A 226 -1.60 11.86 20.58
N GLU A 227 -2.27 12.68 19.77
CA GLU A 227 -1.65 13.53 18.73
C GLU A 227 -0.72 14.62 19.26
N LYS A 228 -0.99 15.14 20.46
CA LYS A 228 -0.16 16.18 21.11
C LYS A 228 1.17 15.64 21.66
N SER A 229 1.56 14.44 21.24
CA SER A 229 2.72 13.76 21.78
C SER A 229 3.99 14.06 20.98
N ARG A 230 5.13 13.95 21.67
CA ARG A 230 6.49 13.99 21.08
C ARG A 230 6.72 12.99 19.94
N TRP A 231 5.80 12.03 19.77
CA TRP A 231 5.86 10.98 18.77
C TRP A 231 5.27 11.35 17.42
N HIS A 232 4.81 12.59 17.22
CA HIS A 232 4.23 13.05 15.95
C HIS A 232 5.11 12.71 14.75
N SER A 233 6.39 13.12 14.76
CA SER A 233 7.31 12.81 13.66
C SER A 233 7.66 11.33 13.56
N LEU A 234 7.69 10.59 14.68
CA LEU A 234 7.99 9.17 14.69
C LEU A 234 6.96 8.36 13.87
N ARG A 235 5.68 8.77 13.88
CA ARG A 235 4.64 8.17 13.04
C ARG A 235 5.02 8.16 11.56
N HIS A 236 5.48 9.30 11.08
CA HIS A 236 5.85 9.46 9.69
C HIS A 236 7.11 8.67 9.35
N TYR A 237 8.12 8.71 10.20
CA TYR A 237 9.33 7.92 10.01
C TYR A 237 9.05 6.42 9.98
N LEU A 238 8.24 5.90 10.90
CA LEU A 238 7.89 4.48 10.93
C LEU A 238 7.11 4.06 9.68
N LEU A 239 6.11 4.84 9.27
CA LEU A 239 5.29 4.50 8.09
C LEU A 239 6.10 4.57 6.79
N LEU A 240 6.97 5.57 6.63
CA LEU A 240 7.87 5.66 5.48
C LEU A 240 8.93 4.55 5.50
N THR A 241 9.48 4.21 6.67
CA THR A 241 10.43 3.10 6.82
C THR A 241 9.77 1.78 6.44
N PHE A 242 8.54 1.53 6.90
CA PHE A 242 7.76 0.38 6.45
C PHE A 242 7.57 0.37 4.93
N ALA A 243 7.18 1.50 4.34
CA ALA A 243 6.97 1.54 2.90
C ALA A 243 8.24 1.23 2.10
N VAL A 244 9.37 1.81 2.49
CA VAL A 244 10.67 1.57 1.83
C VAL A 244 11.10 0.11 2.02
N THR A 245 11.13 -0.38 3.25
CA THR A 245 11.64 -1.72 3.56
C THR A 245 10.73 -2.85 3.09
N THR A 246 9.42 -2.62 2.97
CA THR A 246 8.47 -3.66 2.54
C THR A 246 8.28 -3.65 1.02
N TYR A 247 8.02 -2.48 0.41
CA TYR A 247 7.66 -2.43 -1.01
C TYR A 247 8.86 -2.44 -1.96
N MET A 248 10.08 -2.21 -1.47
CA MET A 248 11.29 -2.54 -2.24
C MET A 248 11.55 -4.05 -2.29
N VAL A 249 11.02 -4.81 -1.33
CA VAL A 249 11.20 -6.27 -1.24
C VAL A 249 10.11 -7.00 -2.01
N ALA A 250 8.86 -6.63 -1.75
CA ALA A 250 7.69 -7.23 -2.39
C ALA A 250 6.72 -6.11 -2.80
N PRO A 251 6.77 -5.69 -4.07
CA PRO A 251 5.87 -4.65 -4.56
C PRO A 251 4.42 -5.16 -4.50
N VAL A 252 3.63 -4.57 -3.60
CA VAL A 252 2.18 -4.73 -3.52
C VAL A 252 1.58 -3.34 -3.62
N GLU A 253 1.47 -2.88 -4.86
CA GLU A 253 1.25 -1.47 -5.20
C GLU A 253 0.00 -0.89 -4.53
N GLY A 254 -1.14 -1.56 -4.67
CA GLY A 254 -2.42 -1.08 -4.16
C GLY A 254 -2.40 -0.85 -2.65
N PHE A 255 -1.79 -1.75 -1.89
CA PHE A 255 -1.67 -1.59 -0.45
C PHE A 255 -0.71 -0.45 -0.08
N GLY A 256 0.46 -0.37 -0.73
CA GLY A 256 1.44 0.67 -0.44
C GLY A 256 0.94 2.07 -0.75
N CYS A 257 0.31 2.25 -1.91
CA CYS A 257 -0.33 3.51 -2.30
C CYS A 257 -1.42 3.93 -1.30
N MET A 258 -2.23 3.00 -0.81
CA MET A 258 -3.21 3.28 0.22
C MET A 258 -2.57 3.75 1.52
N LEU A 259 -1.49 3.11 1.98
CA LEU A 259 -0.80 3.54 3.20
C LEU A 259 -0.16 4.93 3.06
N MET A 260 0.42 5.25 1.90
CA MET A 260 0.94 6.59 1.63
C MET A 260 -0.19 7.62 1.64
N LEU A 261 -1.35 7.29 1.10
CA LEU A 261 -2.54 8.14 1.15
C LEU A 261 -3.05 8.38 2.56
N LEU A 262 -3.16 7.32 3.37
CA LEU A 262 -3.51 7.45 4.78
C LEU A 262 -2.47 8.29 5.52
N GLY A 263 -1.18 8.09 5.25
CA GLY A 263 -0.08 8.89 5.81
C GLY A 263 -0.15 10.38 5.44
N MET A 264 -0.47 10.72 4.18
CA MET A 264 -0.68 12.10 3.75
C MET A 264 -1.82 12.77 4.52
N ALA A 265 -2.90 12.05 4.79
CA ALA A 265 -4.03 12.55 5.56
C ALA A 265 -3.69 12.85 7.03
N GLN A 266 -2.53 12.39 7.51
CA GLN A 266 -2.01 12.66 8.86
C GLN A 266 -1.11 13.90 8.91
N CYS A 267 -0.72 14.45 7.76
CA CYS A 267 0.18 15.60 7.71
C CYS A 267 -0.53 16.89 8.11
N GLN A 268 -0.01 17.58 9.12
CA GLN A 268 -0.40 18.95 9.45
C GLN A 268 0.31 19.93 8.51
N VAL A 269 -0.10 21.22 8.52
CA VAL A 269 0.50 22.27 7.68
C VAL A 269 2.03 22.29 7.80
N LYS A 270 2.56 22.16 9.03
CA LYS A 270 4.00 22.12 9.34
C LYS A 270 4.75 20.91 8.75
N ASP A 271 4.05 19.83 8.42
CA ASP A 271 4.64 18.56 7.97
C ASP A 271 4.85 18.49 6.46
N ARG A 272 5.14 19.62 5.81
CA ARG A 272 5.24 19.74 4.35
C ARG A 272 6.21 18.72 3.72
N TYR A 273 7.33 18.44 4.40
CA TYR A 273 8.33 17.50 3.90
C TYR A 273 7.83 16.05 3.97
N PHE A 274 7.09 15.68 5.01
CA PHE A 274 6.48 14.36 5.09
C PHE A 274 5.37 14.21 4.07
N PHE A 275 4.55 15.23 3.86
CA PHE A 275 3.52 15.23 2.82
C PHE A 275 4.14 14.96 1.44
N MET A 276 5.21 15.69 1.09
CA MET A 276 5.95 15.46 -0.15
C MET A 276 6.61 14.08 -0.20
N ALA A 277 7.17 13.59 0.91
CA ALA A 277 7.75 12.26 0.98
C ALA A 277 6.71 11.17 0.69
N TYR A 278 5.47 11.31 1.18
CA TYR A 278 4.40 10.39 0.85
C TYR A 278 3.96 10.45 -0.61
N VAL A 279 3.88 11.65 -1.21
CA VAL A 279 3.57 11.79 -2.65
C VAL A 279 4.66 11.12 -3.49
N VAL A 280 5.93 11.34 -3.15
CA VAL A 280 7.07 10.71 -3.84
C VAL A 280 7.05 9.20 -3.64
N ALA A 281 6.84 8.72 -2.40
CA ALA A 281 6.77 7.29 -2.11
C ALA A 281 5.60 6.62 -2.85
N PHE A 282 4.44 7.28 -2.94
CA PHE A 282 3.30 6.82 -3.72
C PHE A 282 3.69 6.60 -5.19
N ALA A 283 4.35 7.58 -5.80
CA ALA A 283 4.79 7.48 -7.20
C ALA A 283 5.89 6.43 -7.39
N LEU A 284 6.86 6.35 -6.46
CA LEU A 284 7.93 5.36 -6.53
C LEU A 284 7.41 3.93 -6.42
N ILE A 285 6.45 3.67 -5.54
CA ILE A 285 5.84 2.34 -5.40
C ILE A 285 5.21 1.89 -6.73
N GLN A 286 4.53 2.80 -7.43
CA GLN A 286 3.96 2.53 -8.75
C GLN A 286 5.03 2.22 -9.81
N VAL A 287 6.10 3.02 -9.86
CA VAL A 287 7.20 2.80 -10.81
C VAL A 287 7.92 1.49 -10.53
N VAL A 288 8.25 1.21 -9.27
CA VAL A 288 8.97 0.00 -8.86
C VAL A 288 8.13 -1.24 -9.13
N GLY A 289 6.82 -1.21 -8.85
CA GLY A 289 5.95 -2.35 -9.13
C GLY A 289 5.84 -2.64 -10.63
N GLN A 290 5.65 -1.62 -11.48
CA GLN A 290 5.63 -1.79 -12.94
C GLN A 290 6.97 -2.32 -13.49
N MET A 291 8.10 -1.84 -12.95
CA MET A 291 9.43 -2.33 -13.34
C MET A 291 9.62 -3.79 -12.94
N ALA A 292 9.17 -4.20 -11.75
CA ALA A 292 9.23 -5.58 -11.31
C ALA A 292 8.42 -6.49 -12.25
N GLU A 293 7.18 -6.13 -12.59
CA GLU A 293 6.38 -6.90 -13.55
C GLU A 293 7.06 -7.03 -14.92
N THR A 294 7.69 -5.96 -15.40
CA THR A 294 8.33 -5.93 -16.72
C THR A 294 9.61 -6.77 -16.73
N MET A 295 10.46 -6.65 -15.71
CA MET A 295 11.72 -7.42 -15.65
C MET A 295 11.48 -8.92 -15.58
N TRP A 296 10.40 -9.36 -14.93
CA TRP A 296 10.10 -10.78 -14.74
C TRP A 296 9.23 -11.40 -15.83
N SER A 297 8.70 -10.61 -16.77
CA SER A 297 8.04 -11.15 -17.98
C SER A 297 9.02 -11.41 -19.13
N ILE A 298 10.27 -10.94 -19.01
CA ILE A 298 11.30 -11.02 -20.05
C ILE A 298 12.36 -12.10 -19.74
N GLY A 299 12.46 -12.57 -18.49
CA GLY A 299 13.34 -13.66 -18.05
C GLY A 299 12.59 -14.98 -17.93
#